data_AF-A0A812BD12-F1
#
_entry.id   AF-A0A812BD12-F1
#
_cell.length_a   1.000
_cell.length_b   1.000
_cell.length_c   1.000
_cell.angle_alpha   90.00
_cell.angle_beta   90.00
_cell.angle_gamma   90.00
#
_symmetry.space_group_name_H-M   'P 1'
#
loop_
_entity.id
_entity.type
_entity.pdbx_description
1 polymer ?
#
loop_
_entity_poly.entity_id
_entity_poly.type
_entity_poly.pdbx_seq_one_letter_code
_entity_poly.pdbx_strand_id
1 'polypeptide(L)'
;MSYCVAIAEKDDDPCRNIGCDTTIKYQCPKDSRLTSNTSVSTGGSTSAESCCKHRLACLCNMDLCDVPMCGPGFTAQMIHKGTGKPGNCCDQFECKRNEKCADVICEEPQDCPSDSLKVSQELSKDGCCFSDPVCVCPTRDKCLPVECPLHFNIMVVQKATREPGSCCDKNVASLSLSSFYFYDKFVSL
;
A
#
# COMPACT_ATOMS: atom_id res chain seq x y z
N MET A 1 24.45 56.69 47.94
CA MET A 1 24.79 56.22 46.58
C MET A 1 24.84 54.71 46.62
N SER A 2 23.75 54.06 46.20
CA SER A 2 23.70 52.60 46.04
C SER A 2 23.77 52.30 44.55
N TYR A 3 24.71 51.47 44.14
CA TYR A 3 24.87 51.03 42.75
C TYR A 3 24.28 49.63 42.64
N CYS A 4 23.34 49.43 41.71
CA CYS A 4 22.88 48.09 41.33
C CYS A 4 23.97 47.43 40.46
N VAL A 5 24.55 46.33 40.92
CA VAL A 5 25.41 45.49 40.09
C VAL A 5 24.51 44.53 39.30
N ALA A 6 24.40 44.76 38.00
CA ALA A 6 23.78 43.81 37.09
C ALA A 6 24.73 42.62 36.89
N ILE A 7 24.36 41.46 37.42
CA ILE A 7 24.99 40.19 37.06
C ILE A 7 24.45 39.81 35.68
N ALA A 8 25.24 40.02 34.64
CA ALA A 8 24.96 39.50 33.31
C ALA A 8 25.33 38.01 33.29
N GLU A 9 24.32 37.14 33.37
CA GLU A 9 24.50 35.70 33.14
C GLU A 9 24.89 35.51 31.66
N LYS A 10 26.16 35.17 31.44
CA LYS A 10 26.72 34.93 30.11
C LYS A 10 26.37 33.50 29.70
N ASP A 11 25.20 33.35 29.09
CA ASP A 11 24.71 32.09 28.51
C ASP A 11 25.41 31.85 27.15
N ASP A 12 26.67 31.41 27.21
CA ASP A 12 27.54 31.11 26.06
C ASP A 12 27.29 29.66 25.58
N ASP A 13 26.12 29.37 24.98
CA ASP A 13 25.91 28.12 24.22
C ASP A 13 26.45 28.29 22.78
N PRO A 14 27.59 27.65 22.42
CA PRO A 14 28.20 27.77 21.09
C PRO A 14 27.36 27.15 19.96
N CYS A 15 26.31 26.38 20.28
CA CYS A 15 25.40 25.77 19.29
C CYS A 15 24.07 26.54 19.14
N ARG A 16 23.85 27.66 19.84
CA ARG A 16 22.55 28.37 19.91
C ARG A 16 22.03 28.89 18.57
N ASN A 17 22.92 29.19 17.61
CA ASN A 17 22.58 29.76 16.30
C ASN A 17 22.96 28.87 15.10
N ILE A 18 23.23 27.58 15.33
CA ILE A 18 23.59 26.65 14.25
C ILE A 18 22.32 25.94 13.77
N GLY A 19 21.92 26.23 12.52
CA GLY A 19 20.84 25.54 11.83
C GLY A 19 21.28 24.15 11.37
N CYS A 20 20.57 23.11 11.78
CA CYS A 20 20.83 21.75 11.34
C CYS A 20 20.00 21.43 10.11
N ASP A 21 20.68 20.99 9.05
CA ASP A 21 20.01 20.55 7.83
C ASP A 21 19.29 19.22 8.08
N THR A 22 17.96 19.27 8.11
CA THR A 22 17.08 18.11 8.27
C THR A 22 16.92 17.30 6.99
N THR A 23 17.53 17.73 5.88
CA THR A 23 17.55 17.02 4.60
C THR A 23 18.77 16.09 4.43
N ILE A 24 19.79 16.22 5.29
CA ILE A 24 20.80 15.17 5.47
C ILE A 24 20.08 13.94 6.03
N LYS A 25 20.29 12.77 5.42
CA LYS A 25 19.57 11.49 5.61
C LYS A 25 19.63 10.90 7.05
N TYR A 26 19.22 11.64 8.08
CA TYR A 26 18.90 11.09 9.39
C TYR A 26 17.53 10.41 9.31
N GLN A 27 17.49 9.26 8.63
CA GLN A 27 16.31 8.43 8.56
C GLN A 27 16.21 7.66 9.87
N CYS A 28 15.25 8.05 10.72
CA CYS A 28 14.87 7.22 11.84
C CYS A 28 14.24 5.92 11.34
N PRO A 29 14.37 4.82 12.10
CA PRO A 29 13.61 3.60 11.83
C PRO A 29 12.11 3.90 11.75
N LYS A 30 11.34 3.05 11.05
CA LYS A 30 9.92 3.29 10.75
C LYS A 30 9.06 3.57 11.99
N ASP A 31 9.44 3.03 13.14
CA ASP A 31 8.75 3.15 14.43
C ASP A 31 9.16 4.37 15.25
N SER A 32 9.95 5.27 14.66
CA SER A 32 10.64 6.35 15.36
C SER A 32 10.49 7.66 14.62
N ARG A 33 10.38 8.76 15.36
CA ARG A 33 10.34 10.13 14.83
C ARG A 33 11.62 10.87 15.18
N LEU A 34 12.14 11.62 14.22
CA LEU A 34 13.25 12.52 14.45
C LEU A 34 12.79 13.70 15.30
N THR A 35 13.43 13.91 16.44
CA THR A 35 13.25 15.10 17.28
C THR A 35 14.52 15.93 17.32
N SER A 36 14.35 17.24 17.40
CA SER A 36 15.42 18.14 17.84
C SER A 36 15.41 18.14 19.37
N ASN A 37 16.38 17.48 20.01
CA ASN A 37 16.57 17.60 21.45
C ASN A 37 17.09 19.01 21.74
N THR A 38 16.21 19.92 22.16
CA THR A 38 16.57 21.28 22.58
C THR A 38 17.21 21.32 23.99
N SER A 39 17.57 20.19 24.58
CA SER A 39 17.93 20.12 26.01
C SER A 39 18.84 18.95 26.39
N VAL A 40 20.01 18.78 25.76
CA VAL A 40 21.15 18.08 26.40
C VAL A 40 22.46 18.68 25.90
N SER A 41 23.02 19.57 26.71
CA SER A 41 24.35 20.13 26.59
C SER A 41 25.24 19.49 27.66
N THR A 42 26.10 18.56 27.25
CA THR A 42 27.31 18.23 28.01
C THR A 42 28.47 18.01 27.06
N GLY A 43 29.18 19.11 26.80
CA GLY A 43 30.61 19.15 26.48
C GLY A 43 31.09 18.50 25.16
N GLY A 44 31.57 19.35 24.25
CA GLY A 44 32.72 19.01 23.41
C GLY A 44 32.57 19.20 21.89
N SER A 45 33.42 20.07 21.35
CA SER A 45 33.85 20.24 19.94
C SER A 45 32.98 21.10 18.99
N THR A 46 33.69 21.95 18.26
CA THR A 46 33.24 23.13 17.50
C THR A 46 33.09 22.85 15.99
N SER A 47 32.13 22.02 15.60
CA SER A 47 31.75 21.86 14.19
C SER A 47 30.22 21.82 14.05
N ALA A 48 29.68 22.32 12.93
CA ALA A 48 28.24 22.20 12.64
C ALA A 48 27.78 20.72 12.72
N GLU A 49 28.67 19.80 12.36
CA GLU A 49 28.47 18.35 12.44
C GLU A 49 28.34 17.84 13.89
N SER A 50 29.16 18.31 14.82
CA SER A 50 29.04 17.94 16.24
C SER A 50 27.80 18.55 16.90
N CYS A 51 27.47 19.82 16.64
CA CYS A 51 26.25 20.43 17.17
C CYS A 51 24.97 19.73 16.65
N CYS A 52 24.93 19.33 15.38
CA CYS A 52 23.75 18.68 14.79
C CYS A 52 23.64 17.19 15.14
N LYS A 53 24.76 16.48 15.29
CA LYS A 53 24.79 15.10 15.76
C LYS A 53 24.29 14.96 17.20
N HIS A 54 24.50 15.97 18.04
CA HIS A 54 23.99 15.99 19.42
C HIS A 54 22.53 16.47 19.53
N ARG A 55 22.05 17.28 18.58
CA ARG A 55 20.69 17.86 18.61
C ARG A 55 19.63 17.00 17.92
N LEU A 56 20.00 16.06 17.05
CA LEU A 56 19.06 15.18 16.36
C LEU A 56 19.04 13.79 17.01
N ALA A 57 17.89 13.39 17.55
CA ALA A 57 17.69 12.06 18.13
C ALA A 57 16.43 11.41 17.55
N CYS A 58 16.48 10.09 17.34
CA CYS A 58 15.28 9.31 17.09
C CYS A 58 14.64 8.97 18.42
N LEU A 59 13.35 9.27 18.55
CA LEU A 59 12.54 8.80 19.68
C LEU A 59 11.46 7.86 19.16
N CYS A 60 11.09 6.89 19.98
CA CYS A 60 9.99 6.01 19.66
C CYS A 60 8.71 6.80 19.45
N ASN A 61 8.03 6.49 18.35
CA ASN A 61 6.71 7.00 18.07
C ASN A 61 5.71 5.85 18.17
N MET A 62 5.07 5.73 19.33
CA MET A 62 4.11 4.65 19.57
C MET A 62 2.86 4.75 18.69
N ASP A 63 2.57 5.94 18.14
CA ASP A 63 1.46 6.12 17.18
C ASP A 63 1.73 5.45 15.83
N LEU A 64 2.99 5.07 15.56
CA LEU A 64 3.39 4.31 14.37
C LEU A 64 3.44 2.79 14.63
N CYS A 65 3.18 2.36 15.87
CA CYS A 65 3.09 0.95 16.19
C CYS A 65 1.75 0.41 15.72
N ASP A 66 1.80 -0.41 14.66
CA ASP A 66 0.61 -1.03 14.09
C ASP A 66 0.50 -2.49 14.50
N VAL A 67 -0.73 -2.93 14.75
CA VAL A 67 -1.05 -4.34 14.97
C VAL A 67 -1.69 -4.85 13.69
N PRO A 68 -1.10 -5.87 13.02
CA PRO A 68 -1.58 -6.33 11.73
C PRO A 68 -3.04 -6.78 11.83
N MET A 69 -3.87 -6.29 10.91
CA MET A 69 -5.21 -6.82 10.72
C MET A 69 -5.11 -8.21 10.08
N CYS A 70 -5.39 -9.24 10.86
CA CYS A 70 -5.38 -10.61 10.38
C CYS A 70 -6.68 -10.94 9.63
N GLY A 71 -6.56 -11.81 8.63
CA GLY A 71 -7.72 -12.34 7.91
C GLY A 71 -8.61 -13.23 8.80
N PRO A 72 -9.78 -13.66 8.28
CA PRO A 72 -10.71 -14.52 8.98
C PRO A 72 -10.04 -15.78 9.52
N GLY A 73 -10.41 -16.18 10.72
CA GLY A 73 -9.83 -17.35 11.38
C GLY A 73 -8.39 -17.17 11.87
N PHE A 74 -7.76 -16.01 11.69
CA PHE A 74 -6.44 -15.69 12.23
C PHE A 74 -6.53 -14.55 13.27
N THR A 75 -5.66 -14.58 14.26
CA THR A 75 -5.51 -13.55 15.28
C THR A 75 -4.06 -13.10 15.38
N ALA A 76 -3.85 -11.80 15.63
CA ALA A 76 -2.52 -11.25 15.82
C ALA A 76 -1.97 -11.73 17.17
N GLN A 77 -0.91 -12.54 17.14
CA GLN A 77 -0.20 -13.00 18.31
C GLN A 77 1.15 -12.29 18.39
N MET A 78 1.49 -11.73 19.55
CA MET A 78 2.78 -11.10 19.77
C MET A 78 3.90 -12.15 19.70
N ILE A 79 4.85 -11.95 18.80
CA ILE A 79 6.05 -12.79 18.63
C ILE A 79 7.29 -12.15 19.24
N HIS A 80 7.32 -10.82 19.34
CA HIS A 80 8.41 -10.09 19.96
C HIS A 80 7.88 -8.89 20.72
N LYS A 81 8.39 -8.70 21.94
CA LYS A 81 8.07 -7.52 22.75
C LYS A 81 9.01 -6.38 22.39
N GLY A 82 8.46 -5.23 22.06
CA GLY A 82 9.18 -3.99 21.84
C GLY A 82 10.01 -3.60 23.06
N THR A 83 11.19 -3.05 22.79
CA THR A 83 12.12 -2.58 23.81
C THR A 83 11.90 -1.12 24.20
N GLY A 84 11.05 -0.38 23.46
CA GLY A 84 10.90 1.05 23.61
C GLY A 84 12.13 1.85 23.19
N LYS A 85 13.00 1.27 22.35
CA LYS A 85 14.16 1.94 21.75
C LYS A 85 14.00 2.08 20.24
N PRO A 86 14.49 3.17 19.63
CA PRO A 86 14.39 3.38 18.18
C PRO A 86 14.84 2.16 17.36
N GLY A 87 13.98 1.71 16.45
CA GLY A 87 14.16 0.51 15.64
C GLY A 87 13.63 -0.79 16.25
N ASN A 88 13.31 -0.78 17.55
CA ASN A 88 12.62 -1.86 18.26
C ASN A 88 11.63 -1.26 19.29
N CYS A 89 10.91 -0.21 18.91
CA CYS A 89 9.95 0.50 19.75
C CYS A 89 8.69 -0.33 19.96
N CYS A 90 8.19 -0.89 18.86
CA CYS A 90 6.91 -1.56 18.80
C CYS A 90 7.03 -3.06 19.08
N ASP A 91 5.97 -3.62 19.64
CA ASP A 91 5.75 -5.06 19.65
C ASP A 91 5.60 -5.56 18.21
N GLN A 92 6.11 -6.76 17.92
CA GLN A 92 5.93 -7.42 16.63
C GLN A 92 4.90 -8.53 16.78
N PHE A 93 3.99 -8.60 15.82
CA PHE A 93 2.89 -9.54 15.80
C PHE A 93 2.92 -10.39 14.53
N GLU A 94 2.44 -11.61 14.65
CA GLU A 94 2.23 -12.53 13.55
C GLU A 94 0.78 -13.02 13.58
N CYS A 95 0.16 -13.13 12.40
CA CYS A 95 -1.18 -13.69 12.29
C CYS A 95 -1.11 -15.21 12.41
N LYS A 96 -1.63 -15.75 13.51
CA LYS A 96 -1.73 -17.20 13.73
C LYS A 96 -3.17 -17.66 13.70
N ARG A 97 -3.37 -18.91 13.29
CA ARG A 97 -4.70 -19.50 13.22
C ARG A 97 -5.30 -19.57 14.62
N ASN A 98 -6.52 -19.09 14.75
CA ASN A 98 -7.29 -19.14 15.98
C ASN A 98 -7.59 -20.60 16.34
N GLU A 99 -7.49 -20.96 17.62
CA GLU A 99 -7.82 -22.31 18.12
C GLU A 99 -9.24 -22.73 17.73
N LYS A 100 -10.20 -21.79 17.71
CA LYS A 100 -11.58 -22.04 17.28
C LYS A 100 -11.70 -22.43 15.80
N CYS A 101 -10.70 -22.10 15.00
CA CYS A 101 -10.63 -22.35 13.56
C CYS A 101 -9.56 -23.39 13.21
N ALA A 102 -9.00 -24.09 14.20
CA ALA A 102 -7.95 -25.07 14.01
C ALA A 102 -8.41 -26.21 13.08
N ASP A 103 -9.63 -26.70 13.30
CA ASP A 103 -10.21 -27.82 12.55
C ASP A 103 -11.02 -27.40 11.32
N VAL A 104 -11.14 -26.09 11.06
CA VAL A 104 -11.91 -25.57 9.92
C VAL A 104 -11.02 -25.47 8.69
N ILE A 105 -11.35 -26.23 7.65
CA ILE A 105 -10.65 -26.19 6.36
C ILE A 105 -11.38 -25.16 5.48
N CYS A 106 -10.68 -24.10 5.08
CA CYS A 106 -11.19 -23.15 4.10
C CYS A 106 -10.84 -23.63 2.70
N GLU A 107 -11.83 -23.72 1.82
CA GLU A 107 -11.61 -24.00 0.41
C GLU A 107 -10.94 -22.78 -0.25
N GLU A 108 -10.03 -23.04 -1.19
CA GLU A 108 -9.42 -21.96 -1.95
C GLU A 108 -10.46 -21.36 -2.91
N PRO A 109 -10.64 -20.03 -2.93
CA PRO A 109 -11.66 -19.39 -3.73
C PRO A 109 -11.45 -19.65 -5.22
N GLN A 110 -12.42 -20.27 -5.89
CA GLN A 110 -12.36 -20.48 -7.35
C GLN A 110 -12.18 -19.17 -8.11
N ASP A 111 -11.44 -19.22 -9.22
CA ASP A 111 -11.29 -18.10 -10.13
C ASP A 111 -12.55 -17.88 -10.96
N CYS A 112 -13.01 -16.62 -11.02
CA CYS A 112 -14.10 -16.27 -11.90
C CYS A 112 -13.61 -16.27 -13.35
N PRO A 113 -14.51 -16.58 -14.29
CA PRO A 113 -14.24 -16.37 -15.72
C PRO A 113 -13.79 -14.94 -15.99
N SER A 114 -12.96 -14.74 -17.02
CA SER A 114 -12.31 -13.44 -17.30
C SER A 114 -13.26 -12.27 -17.53
N ASP A 115 -14.52 -12.52 -17.86
CA ASP A 115 -15.55 -11.51 -18.09
C ASP A 115 -16.47 -11.27 -16.88
N SER A 116 -16.17 -11.90 -15.75
CA SER A 116 -16.97 -11.91 -14.54
C SER A 116 -16.17 -11.31 -13.37
N LEU A 117 -16.88 -10.74 -12.40
CA LEU A 117 -16.27 -10.18 -11.19
C LEU A 117 -16.52 -11.09 -9.99
N LYS A 118 -15.47 -11.32 -9.19
CA LYS A 118 -15.60 -11.93 -7.86
C LYS A 118 -16.27 -10.94 -6.92
N VAL A 119 -17.41 -11.32 -6.35
CA VAL A 119 -18.08 -10.58 -5.29
C VAL A 119 -18.31 -11.54 -4.12
N SER A 120 -17.39 -11.55 -3.17
CA SER A 120 -17.68 -11.94 -1.79
C SER A 120 -16.77 -11.18 -0.82
N GLN A 121 -17.37 -10.76 0.30
CA GLN A 121 -16.67 -10.33 1.50
C GLN A 121 -17.45 -10.73 2.76
N GLU A 122 -18.33 -11.73 2.66
CA GLU A 122 -19.03 -12.22 3.84
C GLU A 122 -18.20 -13.29 4.55
N LEU A 123 -18.32 -13.33 5.88
CA LEU A 123 -17.69 -14.34 6.69
C LEU A 123 -18.57 -15.60 6.70
N SER A 124 -17.95 -16.78 6.68
CA SER A 124 -18.65 -18.03 6.99
C SER A 124 -19.29 -17.96 8.38
N LYS A 125 -20.29 -18.80 8.64
CA LYS A 125 -21.01 -18.85 9.93
C LYS A 125 -20.09 -19.05 11.13
N ASP A 126 -19.01 -19.80 10.94
CA ASP A 126 -18.01 -20.07 11.98
C ASP A 126 -16.99 -18.94 12.15
N GLY A 127 -17.01 -17.93 11.26
CA GLY A 127 -16.12 -16.78 11.28
C GLY A 127 -14.67 -17.06 10.85
N CYS A 128 -14.40 -18.29 10.40
CA CYS A 128 -13.04 -18.77 10.12
C CYS A 128 -12.59 -18.59 8.68
N CYS A 129 -13.53 -18.52 7.74
CA CYS A 129 -13.25 -18.42 6.30
C CYS A 129 -14.07 -17.28 5.69
N PHE A 130 -13.57 -16.69 4.61
CA PHE A 130 -14.44 -15.94 3.72
C PHE A 130 -15.38 -16.91 2.99
N SER A 131 -16.61 -16.49 2.77
CA SER A 131 -17.54 -17.24 1.93
C SER A 131 -17.04 -17.30 0.49
N ASP A 132 -17.42 -18.38 -0.20
CA ASP A 132 -17.07 -18.58 -1.60
C ASP A 132 -17.42 -17.35 -2.43
N PRO A 133 -16.48 -16.84 -3.25
CA PRO A 133 -16.78 -15.72 -4.12
C PRO A 133 -17.87 -16.08 -5.10
N VAL A 134 -18.94 -15.30 -5.09
CA VAL A 134 -19.98 -15.40 -6.11
C VAL A 134 -19.48 -14.63 -7.33
N CYS A 135 -19.39 -15.32 -8.47
CA CYS A 135 -19.11 -14.65 -9.73
C CYS A 135 -20.37 -13.94 -10.21
N VAL A 136 -20.24 -12.66 -10.53
CA VAL A 136 -21.33 -11.85 -11.07
C VAL A 136 -20.88 -11.10 -12.30
N CYS A 137 -21.82 -10.79 -13.19
CA CYS A 137 -21.48 -9.99 -14.35
C CYS A 137 -21.19 -8.54 -13.99
N PRO A 138 -20.11 -7.95 -14.52
CA PRO A 138 -19.87 -6.52 -14.43
C PRO A 138 -20.95 -5.73 -15.18
N THR A 139 -20.98 -4.42 -14.95
CA THR A 139 -21.75 -3.49 -15.78
C THR A 139 -21.21 -3.51 -17.22
N ARG A 140 -22.09 -3.34 -18.21
CA ARG A 140 -21.77 -3.52 -19.65
C ARG A 140 -20.65 -2.62 -20.17
N ASP A 141 -20.43 -1.47 -19.54
CA ASP A 141 -19.35 -0.52 -19.82
C ASP A 141 -17.95 -1.08 -19.51
N LYS A 142 -17.85 -2.14 -18.70
CA LYS A 142 -16.58 -2.79 -18.38
C LYS A 142 -16.19 -3.90 -19.35
N CYS A 143 -17.04 -4.20 -20.34
CA CYS A 143 -16.64 -5.08 -21.42
C CYS A 143 -15.59 -4.38 -22.28
N LEU A 144 -14.44 -5.04 -22.48
CA LEU A 144 -13.36 -4.52 -23.30
C LEU A 144 -13.89 -4.16 -24.70
N PRO A 145 -13.67 -2.92 -25.16
CA PRO A 145 -14.00 -2.57 -26.54
C PRO A 145 -13.09 -3.37 -27.47
N VAL A 146 -13.68 -3.90 -28.54
CA VAL A 146 -12.91 -4.62 -29.56
C VAL A 146 -12.27 -3.60 -30.48
N GLU A 147 -10.95 -3.51 -30.46
CA GLU A 147 -10.20 -2.74 -31.46
C GLU A 147 -10.13 -3.54 -32.76
N CYS A 148 -10.59 -2.93 -33.85
CA CYS A 148 -10.51 -3.53 -35.18
C CYS A 148 -9.56 -2.74 -36.08
N PRO A 149 -8.69 -3.42 -36.84
CA PRO A 149 -7.91 -2.78 -37.89
C PRO A 149 -8.82 -2.14 -38.95
N LEU A 150 -8.30 -1.13 -39.66
CA LEU A 150 -8.95 -0.53 -40.82
C LEU A 150 -9.39 -1.64 -41.80
N HIS A 151 -10.60 -1.51 -42.35
CA HIS A 151 -11.22 -2.46 -43.30
C HIS A 151 -11.76 -3.77 -42.72
N PHE A 152 -11.76 -3.93 -41.40
CA PHE A 152 -12.46 -5.02 -40.72
C PHE A 152 -13.76 -4.54 -40.09
N ASN A 153 -14.80 -5.37 -40.14
CA ASN A 153 -16.04 -5.18 -39.40
C ASN A 153 -16.07 -6.12 -38.19
N ILE A 154 -16.66 -5.65 -37.10
CA ILE A 154 -16.92 -6.47 -35.93
C ILE A 154 -18.18 -7.29 -36.18
N MET A 155 -18.06 -8.61 -36.06
CA MET A 155 -19.20 -9.52 -36.04
C MET A 155 -19.35 -10.14 -34.66
N VAL A 156 -20.57 -10.13 -34.13
CA VAL A 156 -20.89 -10.82 -32.88
C VAL A 156 -21.05 -12.31 -33.16
N VAL A 157 -20.13 -13.12 -32.66
CA VAL A 157 -20.18 -14.59 -32.78
C VAL A 157 -21.08 -15.20 -31.72
N GLN A 158 -21.07 -14.63 -30.52
CA GLN A 158 -21.91 -15.08 -29.43
C GLN A 158 -22.41 -13.88 -28.62
N LYS A 159 -23.72 -13.79 -28.44
CA LYS A 159 -24.33 -12.77 -27.57
C LYS A 159 -24.15 -13.16 -26.10
N ALA A 160 -23.92 -12.16 -25.25
CA ALA A 160 -23.86 -12.32 -23.81
C ALA A 160 -25.17 -12.87 -23.27
N THR A 161 -25.09 -13.89 -22.41
CA THR A 161 -26.25 -14.45 -21.68
C THR A 161 -26.47 -13.75 -20.35
N ARG A 162 -25.54 -12.88 -19.92
CA ARG A 162 -25.52 -12.23 -18.59
C ARG A 162 -25.37 -13.22 -17.43
N GLU A 163 -24.80 -14.37 -17.73
CA GLU A 163 -24.35 -15.34 -16.73
C GLU A 163 -22.82 -15.29 -16.65
N PRO A 164 -22.22 -15.59 -15.48
CA PRO A 164 -20.77 -15.64 -15.35
C PRO A 164 -20.13 -16.54 -16.42
N GLY A 165 -19.10 -16.04 -17.11
CA GLY A 165 -18.48 -16.70 -18.27
C GLY A 165 -19.10 -16.34 -19.62
N SER A 166 -20.18 -15.56 -19.62
CA SER A 166 -20.88 -15.06 -20.81
C SER A 166 -21.55 -13.69 -20.53
N CYS A 167 -20.82 -12.83 -19.82
CA CYS A 167 -21.22 -11.48 -19.46
C CYS A 167 -21.05 -10.48 -20.61
N CYS A 168 -20.06 -10.70 -21.47
CA CYS A 168 -19.74 -9.85 -22.62
C CYS A 168 -19.97 -10.58 -23.95
N ASP A 169 -20.37 -9.82 -24.99
CA ASP A 169 -20.51 -10.36 -26.34
C ASP A 169 -19.13 -10.84 -26.84
N LYS A 170 -19.07 -12.04 -27.42
CA LYS A 170 -17.87 -12.53 -28.09
C LYS A 170 -17.90 -12.10 -29.54
N ASN A 171 -16.85 -11.42 -29.94
CA ASN A 171 -16.74 -10.74 -31.21
C ASN A 171 -15.52 -11.25 -31.98
N VAL A 172 -15.63 -11.26 -33.30
CA VAL A 172 -14.49 -11.50 -34.19
C VAL A 172 -14.43 -10.41 -35.26
N ALA A 173 -13.23 -10.09 -35.70
CA ALA A 173 -13.01 -9.19 -36.82
C ALA A 173 -13.09 -9.99 -38.13
N SER A 174 -13.92 -9.55 -39.06
CA SER A 174 -13.97 -10.08 -40.43
C SER A 174 -13.69 -8.98 -41.46
N LEU A 175 -13.07 -9.35 -42.57
CA LEU A 175 -12.79 -8.41 -43.66
C LEU A 175 -14.09 -7.85 -44.23
N SER A 176 -14.16 -6.53 -44.37
CA SER A 176 -15.27 -5.88 -45.05
C SER A 176 -15.25 -6.25 -46.53
N LEU A 177 -16.36 -6.81 -47.04
CA LEU A 177 -16.53 -7.10 -48.47
C LEU A 177 -16.46 -5.83 -49.36
N SER A 178 -16.60 -4.64 -48.78
CA SER A 178 -16.33 -3.37 -49.49
C SER A 178 -14.85 -3.16 -49.83
N SER A 179 -13.93 -3.87 -49.17
CA SER A 179 -12.48 -3.82 -49.41
C SER A 179 -12.04 -4.79 -50.51
N PHE A 180 -12.83 -5.82 -50.81
CA PHE A 180 -12.60 -6.71 -51.96
C PHE A 180 -12.71 -5.95 -53.29
N TYR A 181 -13.67 -5.02 -53.40
CA TYR A 181 -13.86 -4.20 -54.60
C TYR A 181 -12.73 -3.21 -54.89
N PHE A 182 -11.81 -2.98 -53.94
CA PHE A 182 -10.65 -2.12 -54.15
C PHE A 182 -9.40 -2.87 -54.60
N TYR A 183 -9.27 -4.17 -54.25
CA TYR A 183 -8.12 -4.99 -54.67
C TYR A 183 -8.31 -5.63 -56.06
N ASP A 184 -9.54 -5.95 -56.45
CA ASP A 184 -9.81 -6.52 -57.79
C ASP A 184 -9.73 -5.49 -58.94
N LYS A 185 -9.55 -4.20 -58.65
CA LYS A 185 -9.28 -3.17 -59.68
C LYS A 185 -7.80 -2.90 -59.95
N PHE A 186 -6.87 -3.52 -59.22
CA PHE A 186 -5.42 -3.32 -59.40
C PHE A 186 -4.65 -4.55 -59.90
N VAL A 187 -5.32 -5.66 -60.22
CA VAL A 187 -4.73 -6.81 -60.92
C VAL A 187 -5.37 -6.96 -62.29
N SER A 188 -5.03 -6.04 -63.18
CA SER A 188 -5.12 -6.21 -64.64
C SER A 188 -4.02 -5.36 -65.27
N LEU A 189 -2.83 -5.95 -65.33
CA LEU A 189 -1.75 -5.60 -66.23
C LEU A 189 -1.33 -6.88 -66.95
#